data_AF-A0A9D4BCX2-F1
#
_entry.id   AF-A0A9D4BCX2-F1
#
_cell.length_a   1.000
_cell.length_b   1.000
_cell.length_c   1.000
_cell.angle_alpha   90.00
_cell.angle_beta   90.00
_cell.angle_gamma   90.00
#
_symmetry.space_group_name_H-M   'P 1'
#
loop_
_entity.id
_entity.type
_entity.pdbx_description
1 polymer ?
#
loop_
_entity_poly.entity_id
_entity_poly.type
_entity_poly.pdbx_seq_one_letter_code
_entity_poly.pdbx_strand_id
1 'polypeptide(L)' 'MDMYKEVNTRTNFPAQIEIYATPGGQYDFLFIAKSGGSANKTYLYQQTKALLNPEKLMKFVDEKIMVKFKNKHLV' A
#
# COMPACT_ATOMS: atom_id res chain seq x y z
N MET A 1 25.92 -14.41 0.79
CA MET A 1 24.52 -14.10 0.43
C MET A 1 24.46 -14.06 -1.08
N ASP A 2 23.38 -14.57 -1.66
CA ASP A 2 23.08 -14.49 -3.09
C ASP A 2 21.62 -13.99 -3.23
N MET A 3 21.15 -13.82 -4.47
CA MET A 3 19.82 -13.26 -4.74
C MET A 3 18.64 -14.16 -4.32
N TYR A 4 18.85 -15.47 -4.16
CA TYR A 4 17.76 -16.43 -3.92
C TYR A 4 17.78 -17.04 -2.52
N LYS A 5 18.88 -16.90 -1.79
CA LYS A 5 19.04 -17.45 -0.45
C LYS A 5 18.50 -16.51 0.64
N GLU A 6 17.36 -16.88 1.20
CA GLU A 6 16.69 -16.15 2.30
C GLU A 6 16.82 -16.87 3.65
N VAL A 7 16.84 -16.10 4.74
CA VAL A 7 16.79 -16.61 6.13
C VAL A 7 15.90 -15.69 6.97
N ASN A 8 15.02 -16.28 7.79
CA ASN A 8 14.18 -15.52 8.71
C ASN A 8 15.02 -14.92 9.86
N THR A 9 14.84 -13.63 10.15
CA THR A 9 15.58 -12.92 11.22
C THR A 9 15.17 -13.33 12.63
N ARG A 10 14.00 -13.98 12.78
CA ARG A 10 13.37 -14.45 14.03
C ARG A 10 13.06 -13.35 15.05
N THR A 11 13.13 -12.09 14.64
CA THR A 11 12.87 -10.92 15.50
C THR A 11 11.82 -9.98 14.92
N ASN A 12 11.31 -10.24 13.70
CA ASN A 12 10.43 -9.36 12.94
C ASN A 12 11.06 -7.99 12.58
N PHE A 13 12.39 -7.89 12.66
CA PHE A 13 13.17 -6.76 12.17
C PHE A 13 13.82 -7.08 10.81
N PRO A 14 14.16 -6.07 9.99
CA PRO A 14 14.14 -4.62 10.28
C PRO A 14 12.74 -3.98 10.20
N ALA A 15 12.53 -2.91 10.98
CA ALA A 15 11.37 -2.05 10.88
C ALA A 15 11.61 -0.93 9.85
N GLN A 16 10.55 -0.46 9.20
CA GLN A 16 10.58 0.75 8.39
C GLN A 16 10.45 1.98 9.31
N ILE A 17 11.45 2.86 9.30
CA ILE A 17 11.51 4.06 10.14
C ILE A 17 11.76 5.26 9.22
N GLU A 18 10.81 6.20 9.22
CA GLU A 18 10.87 7.44 8.44
C GLU A 18 10.76 8.62 9.41
N ILE A 19 11.72 9.53 9.36
CA ILE A 19 11.79 10.71 10.24
C ILE A 19 11.76 11.95 9.37
N TYR A 20 10.76 12.80 9.59
CA TYR A 20 10.56 14.05 8.86
C TYR A 20 10.98 15.24 9.72
N ALA A 21 11.66 16.20 9.12
CA ALA A 21 11.96 17.47 9.77
C ALA A 21 10.71 18.37 9.74
N THR A 22 10.28 18.85 10.90
CA THR A 22 9.11 19.73 11.05
C THR A 22 9.46 20.93 11.93
N PRO A 23 8.78 22.09 11.74
CA PRO A 23 8.93 23.23 12.64
C PRO A 23 8.38 22.95 14.05
N GLY A 24 8.90 23.65 15.06
CA GLY A 24 8.44 23.55 16.45
C GLY A 24 9.33 22.65 17.32
N GLY A 25 8.86 22.35 18.52
CA GLY A 25 9.57 21.52 19.52
C GLY A 25 8.83 20.25 19.91
N GLN A 26 7.90 19.80 19.06
CA GLN A 26 7.11 18.58 19.26
C GLN A 26 7.69 17.43 18.44
N TYR A 27 7.50 16.21 18.93
CA TYR A 27 7.87 15.00 18.19
C TYR A 27 6.65 14.09 18.06
N ASP A 28 6.04 14.13 16.88
CA ASP A 28 4.85 13.37 16.56
C ASP A 28 5.20 12.03 15.90
N PHE A 29 4.48 10.98 16.28
CA PHE A 29 4.73 9.62 15.80
C PHE A 29 3.45 8.95 15.30
N LEU A 30 3.60 8.15 14.25
CA LEU A 30 2.58 7.22 13.78
C LEU A 30 3.19 5.81 13.69
N PHE A 31 2.68 4.89 14.50
CA PHE A 31 3.08 3.48 14.45
C PHE A 31 2.07 2.67 13.63
N ILE A 32 2.57 1.88 12.66
CA ILE A 32 1.73 1.06 11.79
C ILE A 32 2.19 -0.40 11.85
N ALA A 33 1.34 -1.28 12.36
CA ALA A 33 1.50 -2.72 12.22
C ALA A 33 0.81 -3.19 10.91
N LYS A 34 1.55 -3.23 9.81
CA LYS A 34 1.01 -3.58 8.49
C LYS A 34 1.32 -5.04 8.12
N SER A 35 0.29 -5.82 7.83
CA SER A 35 0.46 -7.19 7.32
C SER A 35 0.69 -7.21 5.81
N GLY A 36 1.48 -8.18 5.33
CA GLY A 36 1.80 -8.35 3.91
C GLY A 36 0.56 -8.47 3.02
N GLY A 37 -0.48 -9.19 3.45
CA GLY A 37 -1.70 -9.36 2.66
C GLY A 37 -2.43 -8.06 2.35
N SER A 38 -2.34 -7.06 3.23
CA SER A 38 -2.91 -5.73 2.99
C SER A 38 -1.92 -4.76 2.35
N ALA A 39 -0.61 -4.92 2.60
CA ALA A 39 0.44 -4.18 1.89
C ALA A 39 0.42 -4.48 0.38
N ASN A 40 0.18 -5.74 0.01
CA ASN A 40 0.10 -6.20 -1.39
C ASN A 40 -1.15 -5.71 -2.14
N LYS A 41 -2.05 -4.98 -1.47
CA LYS A 41 -3.28 -4.42 -2.05
C LYS A 41 -3.21 -2.91 -2.29
N THR A 42 -2.04 -2.30 -2.10
CA THR A 42 -1.77 -0.94 -2.55
C THR A 42 -1.33 -0.98 -4.02
N TYR A 43 -2.04 -0.27 -4.89
CA TYR A 43 -1.79 -0.29 -6.34
C TYR A 43 -1.53 1.11 -6.86
N LEU A 44 -0.62 1.21 -7.84
CA LEU A 44 -0.37 2.42 -8.62
C LEU A 44 -0.92 2.23 -10.03
N TYR A 45 -1.78 3.15 -10.47
CA TYR A 45 -2.33 3.17 -11.83
C TYR A 45 -1.89 4.45 -12.53
N GLN A 46 -1.04 4.33 -13.53
CA GLN A 46 -0.67 5.46 -14.38
C GLN A 46 -1.77 5.67 -15.43
N GLN A 47 -2.43 6.82 -15.41
CA GLN A 47 -3.58 7.17 -16.25
C GLN A 47 -3.34 8.52 -16.92
N THR A 48 -4.18 8.87 -17.89
CA THR A 48 -4.06 10.14 -18.63
C THR A 48 -5.20 11.10 -18.27
N LYS A 49 -5.09 12.35 -18.71
CA LYS A 49 -6.14 13.37 -18.54
C LYS A 49 -7.52 12.90 -19.03
N ALA A 50 -7.57 11.99 -20.00
CA ALA A 50 -8.81 11.46 -20.54
C ALA A 50 -9.68 10.73 -19.49
N LEU A 51 -9.08 10.25 -18.40
CA LEU A 51 -9.80 9.61 -17.30
C LEU A 51 -10.57 10.59 -16.40
N LEU A 52 -10.13 11.86 -16.35
CA LEU A 52 -10.61 12.87 -15.40
C LEU A 52 -11.97 13.48 -15.81
N ASN A 53 -12.96 12.63 -15.99
CA ASN A 53 -14.37 13.00 -16.12
C ASN A 53 -15.23 12.03 -15.31
N PRO A 54 -16.45 12.43 -14.89
CA PRO A 54 -17.27 11.65 -13.97
C PRO A 54 -17.55 10.22 -14.47
N GLU A 55 -17.94 10.06 -15.73
CA GLU A 55 -18.31 8.76 -16.29
C GLU A 55 -17.14 7.78 -16.31
N LYS A 56 -16.00 8.20 -16.88
CA LYS A 56 -14.82 7.32 -17.00
C LYS A 56 -14.17 7.05 -15.66
N LEU A 57 -14.13 8.04 -14.76
CA LEU A 57 -13.56 7.86 -13.43
C LEU A 57 -14.40 6.88 -12.60
N MET A 58 -15.73 6.98 -12.64
CA MET A 58 -16.61 6.04 -11.94
C MET A 58 -16.45 4.63 -12.48
N LYS A 59 -16.43 4.46 -13.81
CA LYS A 59 -16.18 3.16 -14.44
C LYS A 59 -14.83 2.57 -14.02
N PHE A 60 -13.78 3.39 -13.96
CA PHE A 60 -12.46 2.96 -13.52
C PHE A 60 -12.44 2.51 -12.05
N VAL A 61 -13.11 3.23 -11.15
CA VAL A 61 -13.25 2.87 -9.73
C VAL A 61 -13.96 1.52 -9.59
N ASP A 62 -15.06 1.32 -10.31
CA ASP A 62 -15.81 0.06 -10.28
C ASP A 62 -14.92 -1.12 -10.73
N GLU A 63 -14.23 -0.96 -11.86
CA GLU A 63 -13.39 -2.00 -12.44
C GLU A 63 -12.16 -2.35 -11.59
N LYS A 64 -11.46 -1.34 -11.04
CA LYS A 64 -10.15 -1.55 -10.41
C LYS A 64 -10.19 -1.63 -8.89
N ILE A 65 -11.17 -0.98 -8.27
CA ILE A 65 -11.26 -0.84 -6.81
C ILE A 65 -12.35 -1.77 -6.27
N MET A 66 -13.58 -1.69 -6.80
CA MET A 66 -14.72 -2.41 -6.23
C MET A 66 -14.70 -3.93 -6.49
N VAL A 67 -14.25 -4.36 -7.68
CA VAL A 67 -14.13 -5.80 -8.00
C VAL A 67 -13.18 -6.53 -7.03
N LYS A 68 -12.14 -5.86 -6.55
CA LYS A 68 -11.15 -6.48 -5.63
C LYS A 68 -11.70 -6.76 -4.23
N PHE A 69 -12.82 -6.13 -3.85
CA PHE A 69 -13.51 -6.43 -2.58
C PHE A 69 -14.51 -7.58 -2.70
N LYS A 70 -15.05 -7.85 -3.90
CA LYS A 70 -16.08 -8.89 -4.14
C LYS A 70 -15.52 -10.31 -4.25
N ASN A 71 -14.25 -10.50 -4.62
CA ASN A 71 -13.61 -11.83 -4.71
C ASN A 71 -13.20 -12.44 -3.35
N LYS A 72 -13.81 -12.01 -2.23
CA LYS A 72 -13.56 -12.56 -0.89
C LYS A 72 -14.43 -13.78 -0.53
N HIS A 73 -15.14 -14.39 -1.49
CA HIS A 73 -16.00 -15.57 -1.26
C HIS A 73 -15.58 -16.83 -2.04
N LEU A 74 -14.32 -16.90 -2.52
CA LEU A 74 -13.76 -18.11 -3.12
C LEU A 74 -12.40 -18.44 -2.51
N VAL A 75 -12.42 -18.68 -1.20
CA VAL A 75 -11.59 -19.66 -0.45
C VAL A 75 -12.30 -19.95 0.86
#